data_AF-A0A3D0PMH7-F1
#
_entry.id   AF-A0A3D0PMH7-F1
#
_cell.length_a   1.000
_cell.length_b   1.000
_cell.length_c   1.000
_cell.angle_alpha   90.00
_cell.angle_beta   90.00
_cell.angle_gamma   90.00
#
_symmetry.space_group_name_H-M   'P 1'
#
loop_
_entity.id
_entity.type
_entity.pdbx_description
1 polymer ?
#
loop_
_entity_poly.entity_id
_entity_poly.type
_entity_poly.pdbx_seq_one_letter_code
_entity_poly.pdbx_strand_id
1 'polypeptide(L)' 'MNLMVNHMDYSLVNAVSKEDGALCSGITGLTVRINKGNNNTLRLTGGHGEILIKGISVELFD' A
#
# COMPACT_ATOMS: atom_id res chain seq x y z
N MET A 1 -6.35 6.28 0.40
CA MET A 1 -5.00 5.92 0.88
C MET A 1 -3.99 6.42 -0.15
N ASN A 2 -2.91 7.07 0.30
CA ASN A 2 -1.88 7.64 -0.57
C ASN A 2 -0.55 6.91 -0.32
N LEU A 3 0.01 6.34 -1.40
CA LEU A 3 1.30 5.67 -1.40
C LEU A 3 2.28 6.54 -2.19
N MET A 4 3.41 6.87 -1.57
CA MET A 4 4.53 7.50 -2.24
C MET A 4 5.74 6.56 -2.23
N VAL A 5 6.39 6.41 -3.37
CA VAL A 5 7.65 5.66 -3.53
C VAL A 5 8.66 6.59 -4.17
N ASN A 6 9.79 6.85 -3.50
CA ASN A 6 10.84 7.73 -4.03
C ASN A 6 10.32 9.09 -4.53
N HIS A 7 9.40 9.70 -3.78
CA HIS A 7 8.73 10.97 -4.10
C HIS A 7 7.73 10.92 -5.27
N MET A 8 7.54 9.75 -5.90
CA MET A 8 6.50 9.52 -6.90
C MET A 8 5.21 9.09 -6.23
N ASP A 9 4.10 9.70 -6.64
CA ASP A 9 2.77 9.39 -6.13
C ASP A 9 2.15 8.19 -6.88
N TYR A 10 1.69 7.22 -6.11
CA TYR A 10 1.08 5.96 -6.53
C TYR A 10 -0.34 5.79 -5.96
N SER A 11 -1.02 6.90 -5.64
CA SER A 11 -2.33 6.95 -4.99
C SER A 11 -3.50 6.49 -5.85
N LEU A 12 -3.67 5.17 -5.96
CA LEU A 12 -4.90 4.50 -6.41
C LEU A 12 -5.18 3.23 -5.58
N VAL A 13 -4.59 3.16 -4.39
CA VAL A 13 -4.60 1.96 -3.57
C VAL A 13 -5.92 1.88 -2.80
N ASN A 14 -6.91 1.23 -3.41
CA ASN A 14 -8.18 0.91 -2.78
C ASN A 14 -8.15 -0.57 -2.34
N ALA A 15 -8.18 -0.79 -1.03
CA ALA A 15 -8.46 -2.09 -0.45
C ALA A 15 -9.98 -2.22 -0.31
N VAL A 16 -10.65 -2.79 -1.32
CA VAL A 16 -12.10 -3.00 -1.27
C VAL A 16 -12.39 -4.01 -0.15
N SER A 17 -13.28 -3.65 0.77
CA SER A 17 -13.71 -4.52 1.86
C SER A 17 -14.40 -5.76 1.28
N LYS A 18 -14.00 -6.95 1.72
CA LYS A 18 -14.93 -8.09 1.66
C LYS A 18 -15.97 -7.88 2.76
N GLU A 19 -17.24 -7.76 2.37
CA GLU A 19 -18.35 -7.66 3.31
C GLU A 19 -18.50 -9.00 4.05
N ASP A 20 -17.95 -9.08 5.25
CA ASP A 20 -18.45 -9.93 6.32
C ASP A 20 -18.38 -9.11 7.63
N GLY A 21 -19.52 -9.02 8.29
CA GLY A 21 -19.83 -8.05 9.33
C GLY A 21 -19.00 -8.25 10.60
N ALA A 22 -17.80 -7.66 10.62
CA ALA A 22 -17.03 -7.19 11.79
C ALA A 22 -15.58 -6.83 11.39
N LEU A 23 -15.08 -7.32 10.25
CA LEU A 23 -13.70 -7.16 9.81
C LEU A 23 -13.66 -6.67 8.36
N CYS A 24 -13.72 -5.35 8.17
CA CYS A 24 -13.41 -4.73 6.89
C CYS A 24 -11.92 -4.91 6.58
N SER A 25 -11.57 -6.06 5.99
CA SER A 25 -10.23 -6.33 5.49
C SER A 25 -10.27 -6.38 3.96
N GLY A 26 -9.28 -5.76 3.34
CA GLY A 26 -9.09 -5.74 1.90
C GLY A 26 -7.60 -5.85 1.60
N ILE A 27 -7.26 -6.49 0.49
CA ILE A 27 -5.89 -6.61 0.00
C ILE A 27 -5.83 -5.85 -1.32
N THR A 28 -4.75 -5.09 -1.49
CA THR A 28 -4.50 -4.31 -2.69
C THR A 28 -3.01 -4.39 -2.99
N GLY A 29 -2.68 -4.69 -4.24
CA GLY A 29 -1.32 -4.84 -4.73
C GLY A 29 -1.01 -3.78 -5.76
N LEU A 30 0.21 -3.25 -5.74
CA LEU A 30 0.68 -2.29 -6.73
C LEU A 30 2.14 -2.56 -7.08
N THR A 31 2.40 -2.65 -8.39
CA THR A 31 3.76 -2.72 -8.90
C THR A 31 4.33 -1.31 -9.06
N VAL A 32 5.47 -1.05 -8.41
CA VAL A 32 6.14 0.25 -8.43
C VAL A 32 7.59 0.09 -8.85
N ARG A 33 8.20 1.15 -9.40
CA ARG A 33 9.62 1.14 -9.73
C ARG A 33 10.43 1.54 -8.50
N ILE A 34 11.45 0.75 -8.17
CA ILE A 34 12.39 1.02 -7.08
C ILE A 34 13.80 1.25 -7.64
N ASN A 35 14.60 2.02 -6.91
CA ASN A 35 16.01 2.18 -7.17
C ASN A 35 16.76 0.89 -6.79
N LYS A 36 17.90 0.64 -7.45
CA LYS A 36 18.82 -0.40 -7.01
C LYS A 36 19.35 -0.09 -5.61
N GLY A 37 19.49 -1.14 -4.80
CA GLY A 37 20.04 -1.03 -3.44
C GLY A 37 19.01 -0.57 -2.40
N ASN A 38 19.50 0.04 -1.33
CA ASN A 38 18.73 0.36 -0.13
C ASN A 38 18.21 1.81 -0.07
N ASN A 39 18.46 2.63 -1.10
CA ASN A 39 18.00 4.02 -1.14
C ASN A 39 16.61 4.13 -1.76
N ASN A 40 15.63 3.54 -1.06
CA ASN A 40 14.22 3.59 -1.41
C ASN A 40 13.43 4.10 -0.21
N THR A 41 12.56 5.08 -0.44
CA THR A 41 11.64 5.57 0.59
C THR A 41 10.22 5.19 0.22
N LEU A 42 9.55 4.46 1.12
CA LEU A 42 8.14 4.14 1.02
C LEU A 42 7.39 4.93 2.09
N ARG A 43 6.43 5.75 1.67
CA ARG A 43 5.59 6.52 2.58
C ARG A 43 4.14 6.19 2.30
N LEU A 44 3.47 5.68 3.31
CA LEU A 44 2.05 5.38 3.26
C LEU A 44 1.30 6.34 4.16
N THR A 45 0.28 7.02 3.62
CA THR A 45 -0.54 7.97 4.36
C THR A 45 -2.03 7.67 4.18
N GLY A 46 -2.78 7.77 5.28
CA GLY A 46 -4.20 7.42 5.32
C GLY A 46 -5.12 8.50 4.75
N GLY A 47 -6.29 8.07 4.27
CA GLY A 47 -7.46 8.91 3.98
C GLY A 47 -8.66 8.46 4.81
N HIS A 48 -9.72 9.27 4.89
CA HIS A 48 -10.87 9.15 5.79
C HIS A 48 -11.22 7.72 6.25
N GLY A 49 -11.00 7.44 7.54
CA GLY A 49 -11.23 6.14 8.18
C GLY A 49 -9.99 5.66 8.95
N GLU A 50 -10.18 4.92 10.04
CA GLU A 50 -9.08 4.30 10.79
C GLU A 50 -8.49 3.16 9.95
N ILE A 51 -7.32 3.39 9.33
CA ILE A 51 -6.61 2.36 8.58
C ILE A 51 -5.57 1.72 9.49
N LEU A 52 -5.75 0.43 9.79
CA LEU A 52 -4.76 -0.40 10.46
C LEU A 52 -3.93 -1.17 9.44
N ILE A 53 -2.64 -0.85 9.33
CA ILE A 53 -1.70 -1.58 8.47
C ILE A 53 -1.09 -2.72 9.28
N LYS A 54 -1.43 -3.97 8.94
CA LYS A 54 -0.85 -5.15 9.61
C LYS A 54 0.54 -5.52 9.12
N GLY A 55 0.90 -5.17 7.89
CA GLY A 55 2.20 -5.49 7.32
C GLY A 55 2.39 -4.91 5.92
N ILE A 56 3.65 -4.83 5.51
CA ILE A 56 4.08 -4.47 4.15
C ILE A 56 5.08 -5.55 3.74
N SER A 57 4.82 -6.23 2.63
CA SER A 57 5.75 -7.16 2.00
C SER A 57 6.23 -6.59 0.66
N VAL A 58 7.48 -6.90 0.31
CA VAL A 58 8.04 -6.60 -1.01
C VAL A 58 8.50 -7.93 -1.58
N GLU A 59 7.97 -8.27 -2.75
CA GLU A 59 8.28 -9.51 -3.45
C GLU A 59 8.88 -9.15 -4.83
N LEU A 60 9.88 -9.92 -5.26
CA LEU A 60 10.33 -9.85 -6.65
C LEU A 60 9.24 -10.48 -7.51
N PHE A 61 8.82 -9.77 -8.55
CA PHE A 61 7.98 -10.36 -9.59
C PHE A 61 8.88 -11.18 -10.51
N ASP A 62 8.68 -12.50 -10.53
CA ASP A 62 9.27 -13.42 -11.52
C ASP A 62 8.54 -13.31 -12.87
#